data_AF-A0A0Q4J0X2-F1
#
_entry.id   AF-A0A0Q4J0X2-F1
#
_cell.length_a   1.000
_cell.length_b   1.000
_cell.length_c   1.000
_cell.angle_alpha   90.00
_cell.angle_beta   90.00
_cell.angle_gamma   90.00
#
_symmetry.space_group_name_H-M   'P 1'
#
loop_
_entity.id
_entity.type
_entity.pdbx_description
1 polymer ?
#
loop_
_entity_poly.entity_id
_entity_poly.type
_entity_poly.pdbx_seq_one_letter_code
_entity_poly.pdbx_strand_id
1 'polypeptide(L)'
;MDDLVAFAQLHALKIGTIRDLIAYRRRHDHLVEKRAETVFESEWGGEWRAMSFWNKATGSEQVALVKGRIDPSKPTLVRMHALSPFADLFGEGGERGGLLRRSMRIIAEEGAGVVVVINRPRPDGLTLAIHARSGAPVPDMEELRDYGVGAMILNELGVEDMVLLTNTHHTLVGLDGYGLRVVGERPLRETA
;
A
#
# COMPACT_ATOMS: atom_id res chain seq x y z
N MET A 1 9.04 -32.18 -0.28
CA MET A 1 7.79 -32.04 -1.06
C MET A 1 7.53 -33.33 -1.84
N ASP A 2 8.58 -33.95 -2.35
CA ASP A 2 8.52 -35.20 -3.14
C ASP A 2 7.78 -36.35 -2.45
N ASP A 3 8.01 -36.60 -1.16
CA ASP A 3 7.29 -37.66 -0.43
C ASP A 3 5.78 -37.38 -0.30
N LEU A 4 5.40 -36.11 -0.12
CA LEU A 4 4.00 -35.70 -0.02
C LEU A 4 3.30 -35.76 -1.38
N VAL A 5 4.02 -35.48 -2.47
CA VAL A 5 3.49 -35.58 -3.84
C VAL A 5 3.21 -37.04 -4.19
N ALA A 6 4.14 -37.95 -3.90
CA ALA A 6 3.97 -39.38 -4.14
C ALA A 6 2.80 -39.96 -3.32
N PHE A 7 2.70 -39.60 -2.04
CA PHE A 7 1.59 -40.02 -1.18
C PHE A 7 0.24 -39.48 -1.67
N ALA A 8 0.17 -38.19 -2.05
CA ALA A 8 -1.05 -37.59 -2.56
C ALA A 8 -1.53 -38.25 -3.86
N GLN A 9 -0.61 -38.62 -4.76
CA GLN A 9 -0.95 -39.36 -5.98
C GLN A 9 -1.48 -40.77 -5.68
N LEU A 10 -0.83 -41.50 -4.77
CA LEU A 10 -1.26 -42.85 -4.37
C LEU A 10 -2.68 -42.86 -3.80
N HIS A 11 -3.03 -41.84 -3.01
CA HIS A 11 -4.30 -41.74 -2.30
C HIS A 11 -5.33 -40.81 -2.98
N ALA A 12 -5.06 -40.34 -4.20
CA ALA A 12 -5.91 -39.41 -4.95
C ALA A 12 -6.30 -38.14 -4.16
N LEU A 13 -5.36 -37.61 -3.37
CA LEU A 13 -5.53 -36.39 -2.60
C LEU A 13 -5.03 -35.19 -3.40
N LYS A 14 -5.70 -34.05 -3.25
CA LYS A 14 -5.22 -32.76 -3.80
C LYS A 14 -4.12 -32.21 -2.89
N ILE A 15 -3.03 -31.73 -3.48
CA ILE A 15 -1.94 -31.05 -2.78
C ILE A 15 -1.81 -29.60 -3.27
N GLY A 16 -1.48 -28.69 -2.37
CA GLY A 16 -1.21 -27.28 -2.66
C GLY A 16 -0.40 -26.66 -1.53
N THR A 17 0.28 -25.54 -1.80
CA THR A 17 1.06 -24.86 -0.76
C THR A 17 0.24 -23.78 -0.05
N ILE A 18 0.59 -23.45 1.19
CA ILE A 18 0.00 -22.30 1.91
C ILE A 18 0.20 -21.01 1.10
N ARG A 19 1.37 -20.85 0.46
CA ARG A 19 1.66 -19.72 -0.43
C ARG A 19 0.65 -19.64 -1.58
N ASP A 20 0.35 -20.76 -2.23
CA ASP A 20 -0.60 -20.80 -3.35
C ASP A 20 -2.03 -20.55 -2.88
N LEU A 21 -2.41 -21.03 -1.69
CA LEU A 21 -3.70 -20.73 -1.08
C LEU A 21 -3.83 -19.24 -0.73
N ILE A 22 -2.79 -18.62 -0.17
CA ILE A 22 -2.73 -17.19 0.11
C ILE A 22 -2.87 -16.40 -1.21
N ALA A 23 -2.12 -16.76 -2.25
CA ALA A 23 -2.22 -16.12 -3.56
C ALA A 23 -3.61 -16.30 -4.20
N TYR A 24 -4.20 -17.50 -4.10
CA TYR A 24 -5.53 -17.78 -4.62
C TYR A 24 -6.59 -16.92 -3.92
N ARG A 25 -6.59 -16.90 -2.58
CA ARG A 25 -7.52 -16.08 -1.79
C ARG A 25 -7.32 -14.60 -2.05
N ARG A 26 -6.08 -14.13 -2.19
CA ARG A 26 -5.79 -12.72 -2.54
C ARG A 26 -6.35 -12.31 -3.91
N ARG A 27 -6.39 -13.24 -4.88
CA ARG A 27 -6.98 -13.00 -6.21
C ARG A 27 -8.50 -13.04 -6.23
N HIS A 28 -9.13 -13.88 -5.39
CA HIS A 28 -10.56 -14.18 -5.50
C HIS A 28 -11.41 -13.58 -4.37
N ASP A 29 -10.84 -13.36 -3.19
CA ASP A 29 -11.56 -12.77 -2.06
C ASP A 29 -11.55 -11.24 -2.21
N HIS A 30 -12.72 -10.64 -2.39
CA HIS A 30 -12.89 -9.17 -2.39
C HIS A 30 -12.94 -8.68 -0.93
N LEU A 31 -11.77 -8.49 -0.33
CA LEU A 31 -11.62 -8.17 1.09
C LEU A 31 -11.70 -6.68 1.40
N VAL A 32 -11.56 -5.81 0.39
CA VAL A 32 -11.65 -4.36 0.51
C VAL A 32 -12.99 -3.84 -0.01
N GLU A 33 -13.56 -2.86 0.69
CA GLU A 33 -14.83 -2.23 0.33
C GLU A 33 -14.67 -0.71 0.37
N LYS A 34 -14.97 -0.01 -0.73
CA LYS A 34 -15.01 1.46 -0.76
C LYS A 34 -16.19 1.95 0.08
N ARG A 35 -15.91 2.76 1.12
CA ARG A 35 -16.95 3.26 2.05
C ARG A 35 -17.30 4.73 1.84
N ALA A 36 -16.32 5.55 1.49
CA ALA A 36 -16.54 6.96 1.25
C ALA A 36 -15.63 7.46 0.11
N GLU A 37 -16.08 8.53 -0.54
CA GLU A 37 -15.34 9.22 -1.59
C GLU A 37 -15.67 10.71 -1.53
N THR A 38 -14.66 11.55 -1.71
CA THR A 38 -14.83 13.00 -1.82
C THR A 38 -13.72 13.61 -2.67
N VAL A 39 -13.91 14.85 -3.09
CA VAL A 39 -12.89 15.67 -3.75
C VAL A 39 -12.51 16.81 -2.81
N PHE A 40 -11.22 17.15 -2.76
CA PHE A 40 -10.73 18.26 -1.94
C PHE A 40 -9.53 18.95 -2.61
N GLU A 41 -9.34 20.23 -2.28
CA GLU A 41 -8.15 20.99 -2.67
C GLU A 41 -7.06 20.82 -1.60
N SER A 42 -5.92 20.27 -2.01
CA SER A 42 -4.73 20.14 -1.18
C SER A 42 -3.73 21.25 -1.46
N GLU A 43 -3.10 21.77 -0.41
CA GLU A 43 -1.89 22.60 -0.54
C GLU A 43 -0.74 21.87 -1.27
N TRP A 44 -0.83 20.55 -1.38
CA TRP A 44 0.19 19.71 -2.02
C TRP A 44 -0.39 19.11 -3.30
N GLY A 45 -0.40 19.92 -4.34
CA GLY A 45 -0.77 19.47 -5.68
C GLY A 45 -2.22 19.72 -6.09
N GLY A 46 -2.96 20.63 -5.44
CA GLY A 46 -4.29 21.09 -5.86
C GLY A 46 -5.38 20.04 -5.65
N GLU A 47 -6.31 19.89 -6.60
CA GLU A 47 -7.44 18.97 -6.46
C GLU A 47 -7.03 17.49 -6.37
N TRP A 48 -7.58 16.77 -5.38
CA TRP A 48 -7.43 15.33 -5.18
C TRP A 48 -8.76 14.67 -4.93
N ARG A 49 -8.87 13.41 -5.34
CA ARG A 49 -9.98 12.54 -4.97
C ARG A 49 -9.55 11.60 -3.85
N ALA A 50 -10.16 11.74 -2.68
CA ALA A 50 -9.93 10.88 -1.53
C ALA A 50 -10.98 9.77 -1.46
N MET A 51 -10.55 8.53 -1.27
CA MET A 51 -11.42 7.37 -1.10
C MET A 51 -11.01 6.58 0.13
N SER A 52 -11.98 6.16 0.96
CA SER A 52 -11.72 5.24 2.07
C SER A 52 -12.09 3.82 1.70
N PHE A 53 -11.22 2.88 2.09
CA PHE A 53 -11.37 1.46 1.86
C PHE A 53 -11.34 0.70 3.19
N TRP A 54 -12.38 -0.07 3.45
CA TRP A 54 -12.48 -0.92 4.62
C TRP A 54 -12.07 -2.35 4.31
N ASN A 55 -11.12 -2.88 5.07
CA ASN A 55 -10.75 -4.29 4.98
C ASN A 55 -11.62 -5.13 5.93
N LYS A 56 -12.46 -6.00 5.36
CA LYS A 56 -13.38 -6.87 6.11
C LYS A 56 -12.66 -7.93 6.95
N ALA A 57 -11.49 -8.37 6.52
CA ALA A 57 -10.73 -9.42 7.21
C ALA A 57 -9.96 -8.90 8.43
N THR A 58 -9.46 -7.66 8.36
CA THR A 58 -8.64 -7.06 9.43
C THR A 58 -9.38 -6.02 10.26
N GLY A 59 -10.52 -5.52 9.78
CA GLY A 59 -11.23 -4.40 10.41
C GLY A 59 -10.44 -3.10 10.36
N SER A 60 -9.57 -2.93 9.36
CA SER A 60 -8.74 -1.73 9.20
C SER A 60 -9.24 -0.86 8.06
N GLU A 61 -9.13 0.45 8.21
CA GLU A 61 -9.43 1.43 7.17
C GLU A 61 -8.14 1.97 6.54
N GLN A 62 -8.15 2.10 5.22
CA GLN A 62 -7.07 2.67 4.42
C GLN A 62 -7.62 3.79 3.54
N VAL A 63 -6.76 4.72 3.15
CA VAL A 63 -7.14 5.83 2.28
C VAL A 63 -6.33 5.79 0.99
N ALA A 64 -7.00 6.01 -0.14
CA ALA A 64 -6.33 6.30 -1.41
C ALA A 64 -6.60 7.75 -1.80
N LEU A 65 -5.54 8.48 -2.13
CA LEU A 65 -5.60 9.79 -2.77
C LEU A 65 -5.27 9.61 -4.24
N VAL A 66 -6.21 9.94 -5.10
CA VAL A 66 -6.09 9.77 -6.55
C VAL A 66 -6.00 11.13 -7.22
N LYS A 67 -4.96 11.31 -8.05
CA LYS A 67 -4.79 12.46 -8.93
C LYS A 67 -5.16 12.06 -10.34
N GLY A 68 -5.93 12.93 -11.00
CA GLY A 68 -6.30 12.74 -12.41
C GLY A 68 -7.06 11.43 -12.66
N ARG A 69 -6.92 10.91 -13.87
CA ARG A 69 -7.55 9.65 -14.31
C ARG A 69 -6.48 8.58 -14.48
N ILE A 70 -6.75 7.39 -13.93
CA ILE A 70 -5.92 6.21 -14.12
C ILE A 70 -6.19 5.62 -15.50
N ASP A 71 -5.12 5.43 -16.27
CA ASP A 71 -5.13 4.83 -17.61
C ASP A 71 -4.37 3.49 -17.54
N PRO A 72 -5.07 2.34 -17.59
CA PRO A 72 -4.43 1.02 -17.51
C PRO A 72 -3.39 0.75 -18.61
N SER A 73 -3.44 1.50 -19.73
CA SER A 73 -2.47 1.35 -20.82
C SER A 73 -1.09 1.93 -20.52
N LYS A 74 -0.94 2.65 -19.41
CA LYS A 74 0.32 3.31 -19.01
C LYS A 74 0.65 3.00 -17.56
N PRO A 75 1.94 2.87 -17.21
CA PRO A 75 2.36 2.74 -15.83
C PRO A 75 1.87 3.92 -14.98
N THR A 76 1.16 3.62 -13.89
CA THR A 76 0.67 4.62 -12.95
C THR A 76 1.74 4.96 -11.91
N LEU A 77 1.95 6.24 -11.62
CA LEU A 77 2.84 6.65 -10.55
C LEU A 77 2.17 6.41 -9.19
N VAL A 78 2.77 5.57 -8.35
CA VAL A 78 2.15 5.12 -7.10
C VAL A 78 3.07 5.36 -5.92
N ARG A 79 2.51 5.86 -4.81
CA ARG A 79 3.17 5.93 -3.51
C ARG A 79 2.44 5.06 -2.50
N MET A 80 3.16 4.11 -1.92
CA MET A 80 2.73 3.40 -0.71
C MET A 80 3.29 4.15 0.50
N HIS A 81 2.43 4.78 1.30
CA HIS A 81 2.85 5.64 2.40
C HIS A 81 2.34 5.13 3.75
N ALA A 82 3.23 4.64 4.60
CA ALA A 82 2.90 4.33 5.99
C ALA A 82 2.72 5.62 6.80
N LEU A 83 1.51 5.85 7.32
CA LEU A 83 1.17 7.06 8.06
C LEU A 83 1.99 7.15 9.36
N SER A 84 2.62 8.30 9.58
CA SER A 84 3.35 8.62 10.80
C SER A 84 2.78 9.89 11.43
N PRO A 85 2.24 9.85 12.66
CA PRO A 85 1.75 11.05 13.33
C PRO A 85 2.81 12.15 13.44
N PHE A 86 4.06 11.80 13.80
CA PHE A 86 5.12 12.78 13.94
C PHE A 86 5.51 13.44 12.62
N ALA A 87 5.79 12.67 11.57
CA ALA A 87 6.25 13.22 10.30
C ALA A 87 5.12 13.85 9.47
N ASP A 88 3.91 13.27 9.49
CA ASP A 88 2.83 13.69 8.59
C ASP A 88 1.85 14.68 9.25
N LEU A 89 1.54 14.50 10.55
CA LEU A 89 0.57 15.34 11.27
C LEU A 89 1.26 16.46 12.07
N PHE A 90 2.32 16.14 12.82
CA PHE A 90 3.01 17.09 13.70
C PHE A 90 4.17 17.83 13.03
N GLY A 91 4.51 17.46 11.79
CA GLY A 91 5.52 18.16 11.00
C GLY A 91 6.96 17.95 11.47
N GLU A 92 7.25 16.81 12.10
CA GLU A 92 8.63 16.43 12.45
C GLU A 92 9.49 16.31 11.18
N GLY A 93 10.66 16.95 11.22
CA GLY A 93 11.62 16.93 10.12
C GLY A 93 12.43 15.63 10.02
N GLY A 94 13.58 15.69 9.34
CA GLY A 94 14.45 14.54 9.11
C GLY A 94 14.11 13.77 7.83
N GLU A 95 14.65 12.56 7.68
CA GLU A 95 14.56 11.78 6.43
C GLU A 95 13.11 11.42 6.04
N ARG A 96 12.26 11.15 7.04
CA ARG A 96 10.83 10.88 6.83
C ARG A 96 9.98 12.14 6.73
N GLY A 97 10.48 13.27 7.24
CA GLY A 97 9.77 14.53 7.26
C GLY A 97 9.35 14.97 5.86
N GLY A 98 8.06 15.25 5.69
CA GLY A 98 7.49 15.75 4.43
C GLY A 98 7.44 14.76 3.27
N LEU A 99 7.70 13.46 3.47
CA LEU A 99 7.63 12.46 2.40
C LEU A 99 6.23 12.39 1.76
N LEU A 100 5.16 12.45 2.56
CA LEU A 100 3.79 12.46 2.04
C LEU A 100 3.56 13.68 1.14
N ARG A 101 3.91 14.87 1.65
CA ARG A 101 3.76 16.15 0.93
C ARG A 101 4.53 16.15 -0.39
N ARG A 102 5.78 15.67 -0.39
CA ARG A 102 6.61 15.53 -1.60
C ARG A 102 6.01 14.54 -2.58
N SER A 103 5.55 13.38 -2.11
CA SER A 103 4.91 12.37 -2.98
C SER A 103 3.69 12.93 -3.70
N MET A 104 2.84 13.66 -2.96
CA MET A 104 1.66 14.30 -3.53
C MET A 104 2.06 15.35 -4.59
N ARG A 105 3.06 16.20 -4.33
CA ARG A 105 3.54 17.17 -5.32
C ARG A 105 4.08 16.51 -6.59
N ILE A 106 4.93 15.50 -6.46
CA ILE A 106 5.50 14.78 -7.61
C ILE A 106 4.39 14.14 -8.46
N ILE A 107 3.40 13.49 -7.83
CA ILE A 107 2.27 12.90 -8.55
C ILE A 107 1.40 13.98 -9.19
N ALA A 108 1.21 15.13 -8.54
CA ALA A 108 0.46 16.22 -9.10
C ALA A 108 1.14 16.84 -10.33
N GLU A 109 2.47 16.95 -10.32
CA GLU A 109 3.28 17.39 -11.47
C GLU A 109 3.18 16.41 -12.65
N GLU A 110 3.12 15.11 -12.38
CA GLU A 110 2.86 14.07 -13.40
C GLU A 110 1.42 14.14 -13.95
N GLY A 111 0.49 14.72 -13.19
CA GLY A 111 -0.91 14.91 -13.55
C GLY A 111 -1.81 13.70 -13.28
N ALA A 112 -1.24 12.51 -13.06
CA ALA A 112 -1.99 11.31 -12.71
C ALA A 112 -1.20 10.39 -11.78
N GLY A 113 -1.88 9.79 -10.80
CA GLY A 113 -1.26 8.81 -9.90
C GLY A 113 -2.04 8.57 -8.63
N VAL A 114 -1.50 7.71 -7.76
CA VAL A 114 -2.17 7.27 -6.53
C VAL A 114 -1.22 7.33 -5.34
N VAL A 115 -1.66 7.91 -4.23
CA VAL A 115 -1.05 7.73 -2.91
C VAL A 115 -1.95 6.83 -2.08
N VAL A 116 -1.48 5.63 -1.74
CA VAL A 116 -2.14 4.77 -0.77
C VAL A 116 -1.56 5.07 0.61
N VAL A 117 -2.38 5.65 1.47
CA VAL A 117 -2.04 5.92 2.88
C VAL A 117 -2.39 4.68 3.69
N ILE A 118 -1.34 3.99 4.13
CA ILE A 118 -1.40 2.84 5.00
C ILE A 118 -1.53 3.35 6.43
N ASN A 119 -2.73 3.26 6.98
CA ASN A 119 -3.01 3.48 8.38
C ASN A 119 -3.03 2.14 9.14
N ARG A 120 -2.41 2.12 10.31
CA ARG A 120 -2.47 1.00 11.25
C ARG A 120 -3.29 1.42 12.46
N PRO A 121 -4.63 1.50 12.33
CA PRO A 121 -5.45 1.93 13.45
C PRO A 121 -5.32 0.92 14.59
N ARG A 122 -4.89 1.43 15.74
CA ARG A 122 -4.89 0.74 17.02
C ARG A 122 -5.53 1.66 18.06
N PRO A 123 -6.23 1.12 19.07
CA PRO A 123 -6.78 1.93 20.15
C PRO A 123 -5.72 2.82 20.84
N ASP A 124 -4.46 2.37 20.86
CA ASP A 124 -3.31 3.01 21.48
C ASP A 124 -2.27 3.54 20.46
N GLY A 125 -2.67 3.76 19.21
CA GLY A 125 -1.74 4.08 18.11
C GLY A 125 -0.87 5.32 18.35
N LEU A 126 -1.43 6.40 18.90
CA LEU A 126 -0.65 7.60 19.24
C LEU A 126 0.30 7.35 20.42
N THR A 127 -0.14 6.60 21.43
CA THR A 127 0.69 6.20 22.58
C THR A 127 1.89 5.39 22.10
N LEU A 128 1.67 4.42 21.21
CA LEU A 128 2.76 3.63 20.61
C LEU A 128 3.71 4.50 19.77
N ALA A 129 3.19 5.46 19.01
CA ALA A 129 4.04 6.40 18.28
C ALA A 129 4.93 7.23 19.22
N ILE A 130 4.37 7.72 20.34
CA ILE A 130 5.12 8.46 21.36
C ILE A 130 6.17 7.56 22.02
N HIS A 131 5.82 6.32 22.38
CA HIS A 131 6.76 5.36 22.95
C HIS A 131 7.90 5.02 22.00
N ALA A 132 7.61 4.77 20.73
CA ALA A 132 8.64 4.56 19.71
C ALA A 132 9.57 5.78 19.62
N ARG A 133 9.02 7.00 19.68
CA ARG A 133 9.81 8.23 19.65
C ARG A 133 10.64 8.44 20.91
N SER A 134 10.14 8.04 22.08
CA SER A 134 10.85 8.14 23.36
C SER A 134 11.86 7.02 23.59
N GLY A 135 12.01 6.08 22.65
CA GLY A 135 12.90 4.92 22.78
C GLY A 135 12.36 3.81 23.70
N ALA A 136 11.07 3.86 24.05
CA ALA A 136 10.45 2.78 24.80
C ALA A 136 10.21 1.55 23.90
N PRO A 137 10.23 0.33 24.45
CA PRO A 137 9.95 -0.89 23.68
C PRO A 137 8.54 -0.82 23.09
N VAL A 138 8.44 -1.06 21.78
CA VAL A 138 7.16 -1.22 21.08
C VAL A 138 7.11 -2.61 20.45
N PRO A 139 5.93 -3.26 20.40
CA PRO A 139 5.77 -4.52 19.68
C PRO A 139 6.22 -4.39 18.22
N ASP A 140 6.77 -5.48 17.68
CA ASP A 140 7.29 -5.50 16.31
C ASP A 140 6.17 -5.20 15.29
N MET A 141 6.48 -4.37 14.30
CA MET A 141 5.50 -3.90 13.31
C MET A 141 5.70 -4.61 11.97
N GLU A 142 4.78 -5.51 11.59
CA GLU A 142 4.86 -6.23 10.31
C GLU A 142 4.48 -5.34 9.12
N GLU A 143 5.47 -4.77 8.42
CA GLU A 143 5.24 -3.92 7.24
C GLU A 143 4.67 -4.68 6.03
N LEU A 144 5.08 -5.95 5.82
CA LEU A 144 4.70 -6.71 4.62
C LEU A 144 3.19 -6.99 4.50
N ARG A 145 2.48 -7.08 5.62
CA ARG A 145 1.03 -7.39 5.60
C ARG A 145 0.22 -6.23 5.01
N ASP A 146 0.67 -5.01 5.25
CA ASP A 146 -0.06 -3.80 4.85
C ASP A 146 0.03 -3.53 3.35
N TYR A 147 1.15 -3.87 2.72
CA TYR A 147 1.32 -3.76 1.27
C TYR A 147 0.31 -4.61 0.51
N GLY A 148 -0.09 -5.76 1.07
CA GLY A 148 -1.12 -6.61 0.46
C GLY A 148 -2.50 -5.95 0.40
N VAL A 149 -2.86 -5.11 1.38
CA VAL A 149 -4.13 -4.36 1.35
C VAL A 149 -4.05 -3.22 0.35
N GLY A 150 -2.92 -2.49 0.33
CA GLY A 150 -2.72 -1.45 -0.66
C GLY A 150 -2.72 -1.98 -2.10
N ALA A 151 -2.19 -3.20 -2.32
CA ALA A 151 -2.28 -3.89 -3.60
C ALA A 151 -3.74 -4.15 -4.04
N MET A 152 -4.61 -4.60 -3.13
CA MET A 152 -6.03 -4.77 -3.46
C MET A 152 -6.70 -3.43 -3.82
N ILE A 153 -6.36 -2.36 -3.10
CA ILE A 153 -6.88 -1.02 -3.36
C ILE A 153 -6.44 -0.53 -4.75
N LEU A 154 -5.17 -0.71 -5.11
CA LEU A 154 -4.66 -0.30 -6.42
C LEU A 154 -5.33 -1.08 -7.56
N ASN A 155 -5.54 -2.38 -7.39
CA ASN A 155 -6.27 -3.19 -8.36
C ASN A 155 -7.74 -2.73 -8.51
N GLU A 156 -8.43 -2.41 -7.40
CA GLU A 156 -9.79 -1.85 -7.42
C GLU A 156 -9.86 -0.48 -8.14
N LEU A 157 -8.77 0.30 -8.07
CA LEU A 157 -8.62 1.57 -8.78
C LEU A 157 -8.26 1.39 -10.27
N GLY A 158 -8.07 0.15 -10.74
CA GLY A 158 -7.72 -0.18 -12.13
C GLY A 158 -6.25 0.03 -12.46
N VAL A 159 -5.37 0.04 -11.46
CA VAL A 159 -3.92 0.03 -11.69
C VAL A 159 -3.48 -1.39 -12.02
N GLU A 160 -2.69 -1.54 -13.09
CA GLU A 160 -2.05 -2.81 -13.47
C GLU A 160 -0.54 -2.66 -13.39
N ASP A 161 0.02 -1.77 -14.21
CA ASP A 161 1.43 -1.41 -14.20
C ASP A 161 1.65 -0.17 -13.35
N MET A 162 2.70 -0.18 -12.52
CA MET A 162 3.03 0.96 -11.69
C MET A 162 4.53 1.26 -11.61
N VAL A 163 4.83 2.54 -11.47
CA VAL A 163 6.14 3.04 -11.04
C VAL A 163 6.03 3.43 -9.57
N LEU A 164 6.82 2.78 -8.72
CA LEU A 164 6.76 3.00 -7.28
C LEU A 164 7.62 4.21 -6.87
N LEU A 165 6.99 5.21 -6.26
CA LEU A 165 7.68 6.32 -5.59
C LEU A 165 8.23 5.87 -4.25
N THR A 166 9.51 5.50 -4.21
CA THR A 166 10.20 5.00 -3.02
C THR A 166 11.67 5.39 -2.98
N ASN A 167 12.21 5.62 -1.78
CA ASN A 167 13.65 5.84 -1.56
C ASN A 167 14.37 4.55 -1.14
N THR A 168 13.62 3.49 -0.90
CA THR A 168 14.10 2.19 -0.45
C THR A 168 13.69 1.15 -1.47
N HIS A 169 14.65 0.30 -1.87
CA HIS A 169 14.35 -0.82 -2.73
C HIS A 169 13.63 -1.89 -1.90
N HIS A 170 12.42 -2.23 -2.30
CA HIS A 170 11.64 -3.28 -1.65
C HIS A 170 11.42 -4.41 -2.64
N THR A 171 11.88 -5.61 -2.31
CA THR A 171 11.45 -6.82 -3.02
C THR A 171 10.00 -7.10 -2.65
N LEU A 172 9.06 -6.48 -3.36
CA LEU A 172 7.62 -6.64 -3.14
C LEU A 172 7.18 -7.99 -3.71
N VAL A 173 7.47 -9.07 -2.97
CA VAL A 173 7.09 -10.43 -3.35
C VAL A 173 5.57 -10.59 -3.27
N GLY A 174 4.96 -11.03 -4.36
CA GLY A 174 3.55 -11.44 -4.40
C GLY A 174 2.56 -10.36 -4.83
N LEU A 175 3.02 -9.23 -5.39
CA LEU A 175 2.16 -8.25 -6.07
C LEU A 175 1.52 -8.80 -7.36
N ASP A 176 2.22 -9.70 -8.06
CA ASP A 176 1.66 -10.40 -9.23
C ASP A 176 0.39 -11.20 -8.85
N GLY A 177 0.31 -11.64 -7.59
CA GLY A 177 -0.87 -12.28 -7.02
C GLY A 177 -2.07 -11.35 -6.85
N TYR A 178 -1.92 -10.06 -7.11
CA TYR A 178 -2.99 -9.06 -7.08
C TYR A 178 -3.26 -8.45 -8.46
N GLY A 179 -2.63 -8.95 -9.53
CA GLY A 179 -2.72 -8.36 -10.86
C GLY A 179 -1.87 -7.10 -11.04
N LEU A 180 -0.94 -6.83 -10.13
CA LEU A 180 -0.10 -5.63 -10.16
C LEU A 180 1.34 -5.96 -10.54
N ARG A 181 1.94 -5.11 -11.38
CA ARG A 181 3.35 -5.21 -11.79
C ARG A 181 4.08 -3.91 -11.49
N VAL A 182 5.19 -4.01 -10.74
CA VAL A 182 6.12 -2.89 -10.56
C VAL A 182 7.06 -2.88 -11.75
N VAL A 183 6.88 -1.91 -12.66
CA VAL A 183 7.70 -1.78 -13.87
C VAL A 183 8.90 -0.85 -13.67
N GLY A 184 8.95 -0.14 -12.53
CA GLY A 184 10.08 0.70 -12.15
C GLY A 184 9.93 1.30 -10.76
N GLU A 185 11.01 1.86 -10.25
CA GLU A 185 11.05 2.65 -9.01
C GLU A 185 11.58 4.04 -9.33
N ARG A 186 10.98 5.06 -8.71
CA ARG A 186 11.43 6.45 -8.82
C ARG A 186 11.68 7.02 -7.41
N PRO A 187 12.88 7.54 -7.12
CA PRO A 187 13.18 8.14 -5.82
C PRO A 187 12.42 9.46 -5.64
N LEU A 188 12.15 9.83 -4.37
CA LEU A 188 11.48 11.07 -3.98
C LEU A 188 12.44 12.28 -3.93
N ARG A 189 13.54 12.24 -4.69
CA ARG A 189 14.49 13.35 -4.76
C ARG A 189 13.91 14.45 -5.65
N GLU A 190 14.01 15.69 -5.22
CA GLU A 190 13.74 16.84 -6.10
C GLU A 190 14.77 16.81 -7.23
N THR A 191 14.31 16.89 -8.48
CA THR A 191 15.16 17.35 -9.58
C THR A 191 15.58 18.77 -9.23
N ALA A 192 16.86 18.95 -8.96
CA ALA A 192 17.49 20.24 -8.69
C ALA A 192 17.29 21.22 -9.85
#